data_AF-A0A2A2RDA2-F1
#
_entry.id   AF-A0A2A2RDA2-F1
#
_cell.length_a   1.000
_cell.length_b   1.000
_cell.length_c   1.000
_cell.angle_alpha   90.00
_cell.angle_beta   90.00
_cell.angle_gamma   90.00
#
_symmetry.space_group_name_H-M   'P 1'
#
loop_
_entity.id
_entity.type
_entity.pdbx_description
1 polymer ?
#
loop_
_entity_poly.entity_id
_entity_poly.type
_entity_poly.pdbx_seq_one_letter_code
_entity_poly.pdbx_strand_id
1 'polypeptide(L)'
;MTSKKTSSRLDGRVLAVGLFFLCAAAFSGTVWNYWRNNPLTLEATLQSTGSPAVVKARFPRTSNIHEGKRVVVQIEGDSVVARAGVVTSLEKDNWTLIRIESPVTTPVGSRASVSIDGTIDR
;
A
#
# COMPACT_ATOMS: atom_id res chain seq x y z
N MET A 1 49.89 42.50 5.38
CA MET A 1 49.72 41.06 5.68
C MET A 1 48.41 40.59 5.07
N THR A 2 48.45 39.97 3.89
CA THR A 2 47.25 39.46 3.20
C THR A 2 46.96 38.04 3.66
N SER A 3 45.91 37.88 4.46
CA SER A 3 45.38 36.57 4.87
C SER A 3 44.87 35.83 3.64
N LYS A 4 45.63 34.82 3.18
CA LYS A 4 45.16 33.88 2.15
C LYS A 4 44.01 33.07 2.75
N LYS A 5 42.78 33.42 2.37
CA LYS A 5 41.60 32.59 2.62
C LYS A 5 41.76 31.31 1.80
N THR A 6 42.29 30.26 2.41
CA THR A 6 42.48 28.95 1.77
C THR A 6 41.11 28.46 1.30
N SER A 7 40.89 28.44 -0.02
CA SER A 7 39.70 27.81 -0.58
C SER A 7 39.81 26.32 -0.32
N SER A 8 39.14 25.85 0.74
CA SER A 8 38.92 24.44 0.98
C SER A 8 38.10 23.89 -0.18
N ARG A 9 38.76 23.26 -1.16
CA ARG A 9 38.08 22.41 -2.13
C ARG A 9 37.73 21.14 -1.38
N LEU A 10 36.45 21.01 -1.00
CA LEU A 10 35.91 19.74 -0.52
C LEU A 10 36.23 18.67 -1.55
N ASP A 11 36.83 17.58 -1.09
CA ASP A 11 37.16 16.43 -1.94
C ASP A 11 35.87 15.95 -2.63
N GLY A 12 35.92 15.80 -3.96
CA GLY A 12 34.77 15.38 -4.76
C GLY A 12 34.20 14.05 -4.28
N ARG A 13 35.01 13.20 -3.64
CA ARG A 13 34.55 11.96 -2.99
C ARG A 13 33.65 12.22 -1.79
N VAL A 14 33.98 13.22 -0.96
CA VAL A 14 33.16 13.60 0.20
C VAL A 14 31.82 14.17 -0.24
N LEU A 15 31.83 15.01 -1.29
CA LEU A 15 30.60 15.53 -1.90
C LEU A 15 29.74 14.42 -2.50
N ALA A 16 30.34 13.46 -3.20
CA ALA A 16 29.61 12.33 -3.79
C ALA A 16 28.98 11.43 -2.72
N VAL A 17 29.72 11.14 -1.63
CA VAL A 17 29.19 10.36 -0.51
C VAL A 17 28.05 11.10 0.19
N GLY A 18 28.20 12.41 0.43
CA GLY A 18 27.13 13.24 1.02
C GLY A 18 25.87 13.27 0.14
N LEU A 19 26.03 13.41 -1.18
CA LEU A 19 24.92 13.36 -2.12
C LEU A 19 24.25 11.99 -2.14
N PHE A 20 25.03 10.90 -2.10
CA PHE A 20 24.49 9.54 -2.03
C PHE A 20 23.63 9.34 -0.79
N PHE A 21 24.08 9.79 0.38
CA PHE A 21 23.28 9.70 1.61
C PHE A 21 22.01 10.56 1.56
N LEU A 22 22.07 11.75 0.96
CA LEU A 22 20.88 12.59 0.74
C LEU A 22 19.88 11.89 -0.18
N CYS A 23 20.34 11.31 -1.30
CA CYS A 23 19.48 10.54 -2.20
C CYS A 23 18.87 9.32 -1.50
N ALA A 24 19.67 8.59 -0.72
CA ALA A 24 19.19 7.43 0.04
C ALA A 24 18.12 7.85 1.08
N ALA A 25 18.35 8.93 1.83
CA ALA A 25 17.40 9.43 2.82
C ALA A 25 16.09 9.89 2.16
N ALA A 26 16.16 10.63 1.05
CA ALA A 26 15.00 11.06 0.30
C ALA A 26 14.22 9.86 -0.25
N PHE A 27 14.91 8.88 -0.85
CA PHE A 27 14.29 7.65 -1.36
C PHE A 27 13.65 6.81 -0.26
N SER A 28 14.31 6.63 0.87
CA SER A 28 13.72 5.92 2.01
C SER A 28 12.48 6.64 2.54
N GLY A 29 12.49 7.97 2.57
CA GLY A 29 11.33 8.79 2.94
C GLY A 29 10.14 8.61 2.00
N THR A 30 10.38 8.61 0.68
CA THR A 30 9.31 8.41 -0.30
C THR A 30 8.73 7.00 -0.25
N VAL A 31 9.58 5.97 -0.14
CA VAL A 31 9.14 4.58 0.03
C VAL A 31 8.31 4.41 1.30
N TRP A 32 8.78 4.96 2.43
CA TRP A 32 8.05 4.90 3.69
C TRP A 32 6.66 5.56 3.61
N ASN A 33 6.61 6.75 2.99
CA ASN A 33 5.34 7.46 2.80
C ASN A 33 4.39 6.69 1.87
N TYR A 34 4.91 6.08 0.81
CA TYR A 34 4.12 5.24 -0.09
C TYR A 34 3.51 4.04 0.64
N TRP A 35 4.31 3.29 1.39
CA TRP A 35 3.84 2.10 2.12
C TRP A 35 2.75 2.41 3.16
N ARG A 36 2.81 3.56 3.83
CA ARG A 36 1.76 3.95 4.80
C ARG A 36 0.42 4.30 4.17
N ASN A 37 0.46 4.90 2.97
CA ASN A 37 -0.75 5.37 2.29
C ASN A 37 -1.35 4.33 1.33
N ASN A 38 -0.55 3.37 0.89
CA ASN A 38 -0.92 2.31 -0.05
C ASN A 38 -0.74 0.92 0.57
N PRO A 39 -1.44 0.61 1.68
CA PRO A 39 -1.32 -0.69 2.33
C PRO A 39 -1.75 -1.81 1.38
N LEU A 40 -0.92 -2.85 1.30
CA LEU A 40 -1.20 -4.12 0.67
C LEU A 40 -1.30 -5.18 1.78
N THR A 41 -2.31 -6.03 1.69
CA THR A 41 -2.40 -7.24 2.52
C THR A 41 -2.58 -8.48 1.65
N LEU A 42 -1.85 -9.53 2.02
CA LEU A 42 -2.01 -10.88 1.49
C LEU A 42 -2.85 -11.75 2.44
N GLU A 43 -3.16 -11.24 3.64
CA GLU A 43 -4.04 -11.89 4.60
C GLU A 43 -5.48 -11.53 4.27
N ALA A 44 -5.99 -12.01 3.13
CA ALA A 44 -7.38 -11.86 2.76
C ALA A 44 -8.01 -13.16 2.28
N THR A 45 -9.30 -13.31 2.55
CA THR A 45 -10.09 -14.50 2.23
C THR A 45 -11.48 -14.11 1.74
N LEU A 46 -11.96 -14.82 0.73
CA LEU A 46 -13.33 -14.68 0.24
C LEU A 46 -14.31 -15.31 1.24
N GLN A 47 -15.27 -14.54 1.73
CA GLN A 47 -16.29 -14.97 2.70
C GLN A 47 -17.64 -15.27 2.03
N SER A 48 -17.94 -14.57 0.92
CA SER A 48 -19.18 -14.76 0.17
C SER A 48 -18.97 -14.49 -1.32
N THR A 49 -19.57 -15.31 -2.17
CA THR A 49 -19.48 -15.23 -3.64
C THR A 49 -20.69 -14.56 -4.30
N GLY A 50 -21.69 -14.16 -3.51
CA GLY A 50 -22.94 -13.56 -4.00
C GLY A 50 -22.77 -12.20 -4.69
N SER A 51 -23.87 -11.49 -4.93
CA SER A 51 -23.85 -10.08 -5.31
C SER A 51 -24.56 -9.27 -4.21
N PRO A 52 -23.81 -8.62 -3.31
CA PRO A 52 -22.36 -8.42 -3.36
C PRO A 52 -21.54 -9.60 -2.82
N ALA A 53 -20.34 -9.78 -3.37
CA ALA A 53 -19.33 -10.67 -2.82
C ALA A 53 -18.59 -9.96 -1.68
N VAL A 54 -18.10 -10.72 -0.71
CA VAL A 54 -17.48 -10.17 0.50
C VAL A 54 -16.12 -10.81 0.71
N VAL A 55 -15.09 -9.97 0.86
CA VAL A 55 -13.73 -10.37 1.23
C VAL A 55 -13.40 -9.85 2.61
N LYS A 56 -12.82 -10.70 3.44
CA LYS A 56 -12.32 -10.36 4.76
C LYS A 56 -10.81 -10.29 4.70
N ALA A 57 -10.25 -9.13 5.00
CA ALA A 57 -8.83 -8.84 4.89
C ALA A 57 -8.29 -8.28 6.20
N ARG A 58 -7.04 -8.59 6.55
CA ARG A 58 -6.39 -8.05 7.74
C ARG A 58 -5.38 -6.99 7.35
N PHE A 59 -5.49 -5.81 7.94
CA PHE A 59 -4.54 -4.73 7.71
C PHE A 59 -3.79 -4.35 8.99
N PRO A 60 -2.54 -3.88 8.90
CA PRO A 60 -1.86 -3.29 10.07
C PRO A 60 -2.64 -2.10 10.63
N ARG A 61 -2.64 -1.90 11.96
CA ARG A 61 -3.31 -0.75 12.62
C ARG A 61 -2.83 0.61 12.12
N THR A 62 -1.61 0.67 11.62
CA THR A 62 -0.97 1.88 11.11
C THR A 62 -1.42 2.23 9.69
N SER A 63 -2.19 1.37 9.05
CA SER A 63 -2.69 1.56 7.68
C SER A 63 -3.81 2.60 7.68
N ASN A 64 -3.77 3.51 6.72
CA ASN A 64 -4.84 4.49 6.53
C ASN A 64 -6.05 3.83 5.85
N ILE A 65 -6.88 3.12 6.63
CA ILE A 65 -8.10 2.44 6.16
C ILE A 65 -9.29 2.94 6.95
N HIS A 66 -10.36 3.26 6.22
CA HIS A 66 -11.63 3.68 6.77
C HIS A 66 -12.78 3.12 5.92
N GLU A 67 -13.98 3.12 6.47
CA GLU A 67 -15.19 2.78 5.73
C GLU A 67 -15.39 3.71 4.53
N GLY A 68 -15.95 3.17 3.45
CA GLY A 68 -16.11 3.85 2.17
C GLY A 68 -14.84 3.91 1.31
N LYS A 69 -13.67 3.50 1.83
CA LYS A 69 -12.43 3.52 1.07
C LYS A 69 -12.48 2.51 -0.07
N ARG A 70 -12.04 2.94 -1.27
CA ARG A 70 -11.94 2.09 -2.45
C ARG A 70 -10.65 1.27 -2.37
N VAL A 71 -10.76 0.01 -2.75
CA VAL A 71 -9.66 -0.95 -2.73
C VAL A 71 -9.67 -1.79 -4.00
N VAL A 72 -8.51 -2.33 -4.34
CA VAL A 72 -8.37 -3.34 -5.39
C VAL A 72 -8.22 -4.69 -4.72
N VAL A 73 -9.02 -5.65 -5.16
CA VAL A 73 -9.03 -7.02 -4.64
C VAL A 73 -8.62 -7.97 -5.76
N GLN A 74 -7.65 -8.84 -5.49
CA GLN A 74 -7.28 -9.92 -6.38
C GLN A 74 -7.59 -11.24 -5.69
N ILE A 75 -8.36 -12.10 -6.33
CA ILE A 75 -8.78 -13.38 -5.76
C ILE A 75 -8.11 -14.49 -6.55
N GLU A 76 -7.47 -15.42 -5.85
CA GLU A 76 -6.71 -16.49 -6.48
C GLU A 76 -7.64 -17.44 -7.25
N GLY A 77 -7.36 -17.65 -8.53
CA GLY A 77 -8.15 -18.52 -9.42
C GLY A 77 -9.44 -17.89 -9.96
N ASP A 78 -9.66 -16.60 -9.72
CA ASP A 78 -10.80 -15.90 -10.29
C ASP A 78 -10.59 -15.56 -11.77
N SER A 79 -11.70 -15.49 -12.50
CA SER A 79 -11.71 -15.14 -13.94
C SER A 79 -11.27 -13.69 -14.19
N VAL A 80 -11.41 -12.82 -13.17
CA VAL A 80 -11.03 -11.41 -13.22
C VAL A 80 -9.81 -11.20 -12.35
N VAL A 81 -8.73 -10.68 -12.96
CA VAL A 81 -7.43 -10.48 -12.31
C VAL A 81 -7.51 -9.49 -11.14
N ALA A 82 -8.29 -8.43 -11.28
CA ALA A 82 -8.43 -7.39 -10.27
C ALA A 82 -9.86 -6.84 -10.26
N ARG A 83 -10.44 -6.74 -9.07
CA ARG A 83 -11.79 -6.22 -8.85
C ARG A 83 -11.74 -4.98 -7.97
N ALA A 84 -12.63 -4.04 -8.26
CA ALA A 84 -12.87 -2.93 -7.35
C ALA A 84 -13.71 -3.41 -6.15
N GLY A 85 -13.29 -3.01 -4.96
CA GLY A 85 -14.03 -3.21 -3.73
C GLY A 85 -14.17 -1.92 -2.94
N VAL A 86 -15.09 -1.94 -1.97
CA VAL A 86 -15.27 -0.84 -1.02
C VAL A 86 -15.24 -1.40 0.40
N VAL A 87 -14.49 -0.76 1.29
CA VAL A 87 -14.49 -1.10 2.72
C VAL A 87 -15.86 -0.79 3.31
N THR A 88 -16.53 -1.79 3.87
CA THR A 88 -17.85 -1.62 4.49
C THR A 88 -17.82 -1.68 6.00
N SER A 89 -16.80 -2.30 6.60
CA SER A 89 -16.66 -2.35 8.06
C SER A 89 -15.22 -2.59 8.49
N LEU A 90 -14.84 -1.95 9.60
CA LEU A 90 -13.62 -2.22 10.35
C LEU A 90 -13.97 -3.03 11.61
N GLU A 91 -13.57 -4.29 11.63
CA GLU A 91 -13.78 -5.20 12.76
C GLU A 91 -12.64 -5.12 13.79
N LYS A 92 -12.82 -5.84 14.91
CA LYS A 92 -11.76 -6.06 15.90
C LYS A 92 -10.57 -6.78 15.28
N ASP A 93 -9.41 -6.67 15.94
CA ASP A 93 -8.16 -7.32 15.54
C ASP A 93 -7.63 -6.97 14.14
N ASN A 94 -8.07 -5.78 13.66
CA ASN A 94 -7.70 -5.17 12.38
C ASN A 94 -8.24 -5.93 11.15
N TRP A 95 -9.29 -6.70 11.34
CA TRP A 95 -10.04 -7.27 10.24
C TRP A 95 -10.90 -6.21 9.57
N THR A 96 -11.02 -6.30 8.26
CA THR A 96 -11.75 -5.35 7.41
C THR A 96 -12.62 -6.14 6.45
N LEU A 97 -13.90 -5.78 6.37
CA LEU A 97 -14.83 -6.33 5.39
C LEU A 97 -14.87 -5.44 4.15
N ILE A 98 -14.74 -6.08 3.00
CA ILE A 98 -14.69 -5.43 1.70
C ILE A 98 -15.79 -6.02 0.84
N ARG A 99 -16.62 -5.13 0.30
CA ARG A 99 -17.71 -5.46 -0.60
C ARG A 99 -17.27 -5.30 -2.05
N ILE A 100 -17.52 -6.32 -2.85
CA ILE A 100 -17.32 -6.33 -4.31
C ILE A 100 -18.70 -6.43 -4.96
N GLU A 101 -19.02 -5.52 -5.88
CA GLU A 101 -20.38 -5.45 -6.45
C GLU A 101 -20.66 -6.54 -7.49
N SER A 102 -19.61 -7.04 -8.13
CA SER A 102 -19.69 -8.16 -9.07
C SER A 102 -19.59 -9.52 -8.36
N PRO A 103 -20.34 -10.55 -8.82
CA PRO A 103 -20.16 -11.91 -8.34
C PRO A 103 -18.76 -12.45 -8.65
N VAL A 104 -18.32 -13.41 -7.84
CA VAL A 104 -16.99 -14.05 -7.92
C VAL A 104 -17.17 -15.53 -8.27
N THR A 105 -16.32 -16.06 -9.14
CA THR A 105 -16.45 -17.45 -9.64
C THR A 105 -15.70 -18.47 -8.80
N THR A 106 -14.86 -18.04 -7.87
CA THR A 106 -14.08 -18.91 -6.99
C THR A 106 -14.88 -19.34 -5.76
N PRO A 107 -14.57 -20.50 -5.15
CA PRO A 107 -15.24 -20.93 -3.92
C PRO A 107 -14.96 -19.98 -2.73
N VAL A 108 -15.87 -19.98 -1.76
CA VAL A 108 -15.66 -19.34 -0.45
C VAL A 108 -14.45 -19.98 0.22
N GLY A 109 -13.66 -19.17 0.92
CA GLY A 109 -12.39 -19.58 1.53
C GLY A 109 -11.18 -19.42 0.61
N SER A 110 -11.37 -19.09 -0.68
CA SER A 110 -10.27 -18.74 -1.57
C SER A 110 -9.44 -17.59 -1.01
N ARG A 111 -8.12 -17.72 -1.18
CA ARG A 111 -7.17 -16.66 -0.81
C ARG A 111 -7.35 -15.46 -1.72
N ALA A 112 -7.13 -14.30 -1.15
CA ALA A 112 -7.16 -13.03 -1.85
C ALA A 112 -6.01 -12.14 -1.37
N SER A 113 -5.69 -11.14 -2.18
CA SER A 113 -4.91 -9.98 -1.76
C SER A 113 -5.77 -8.73 -1.93
N VAL A 114 -5.53 -7.75 -1.06
CA VAL A 114 -6.19 -6.46 -1.13
C VAL A 114 -5.15 -5.36 -1.06
N SER A 115 -5.15 -4.50 -2.06
CA SER A 115 -4.35 -3.28 -2.06
C SER A 115 -5.24 -2.05 -2.05
N ILE A 116 -4.74 -1.02 -1.37
CA ILE A 116 -5.22 0.33 -1.57
C ILE A 116 -4.29 0.95 -2.58
N ASP A 117 -4.70 0.98 -3.84
CA ASP A 117 -3.96 1.69 -4.86
C ASP A 117 -4.24 3.19 -4.72
N GLY A 118 -3.20 3.99 -4.49
CA GLY A 118 -3.27 5.44 -4.28
C GLY A 118 -3.65 6.23 -5.53
N THR A 119 -4.08 5.55 -6.58
CA THR A 119 -4.64 6.12 -7.82
C THR A 119 -6.13 6.49 -7.70
N ILE A 120 -6.78 6.23 -6.55
CA ILE A 120 -8.20 6.56 -6.36
C ILE A 120 -8.43 7.48 -5.16
N ASP A 121 -7.69 8.59 -5.10
CA ASP A 121 -8.19 9.80 -4.48
C ASP A 121 -8.56 10.77 -5.62
N ARG A 122 -9.85 11.09 -5.74
CA ARG A 122 -10.39 12.03 -6.71
C ARG A 122 -10.72 13.33 -6.02
#